data_AF-A0A0N0THJ3-F1
#
_entry.id   AF-A0A0N0THJ3-F1
#
_cell.length_a   1.000
_cell.length_b   1.000
_cell.length_c   1.000
_cell.angle_alpha   90.00
_cell.angle_beta   90.00
_cell.angle_gamma   90.00
#
_symmetry.space_group_name_H-M   'P 1'
#
loop_
_entity.id
_entity.type
_entity.pdbx_description
1 polymer ?
#
loop_
_entity_poly.entity_id
_entity_poly.type
_entity_poly.pdbx_seq_one_letter_code
_entity_poly.pdbx_strand_id
1 'polypeptide(L)'
;ITHLRAACLTLAERCVSGITANTEALRASVENSIGLVTALNPHIGYTAATDIAKEALASGGGVAKLFLKKGLLPAETLTGLLRPEILANSGQAPA
;
A
#
# COMPACT_ATOMS: atom_id res chain seq x y z
N ILE A 1 -12.40 4.52 37.72
CA ILE A 1 -12.22 5.25 36.44
C ILE A 1 -10.94 6.12 36.43
N THR A 2 -10.41 6.51 37.58
CA THR A 2 -9.20 7.36 37.70
C THR A 2 -7.94 6.82 37.04
N HIS A 3 -7.61 5.53 37.19
CA HIS A 3 -6.39 4.95 36.62
C HIS A 3 -6.40 4.87 35.09
N LEU A 4 -7.53 4.51 34.48
CA LEU A 4 -7.66 4.49 33.02
C LEU A 4 -7.48 5.90 32.44
N ARG A 5 -8.07 6.92 33.08
CA ARG A 5 -7.89 8.32 32.67
C ARG A 5 -6.42 8.72 32.72
N ALA A 6 -5.72 8.44 33.82
CA ALA A 6 -4.31 8.77 33.97
C ALA A 6 -3.45 8.03 32.93
N ALA A 7 -3.74 6.76 32.66
CA ALA A 7 -3.04 5.97 31.65
C ALA A 7 -3.23 6.54 30.24
N CYS A 8 -4.45 6.88 29.84
CA CYS A 8 -4.72 7.47 28.53
C CYS A 8 -4.02 8.83 28.34
N LEU A 9 -4.04 9.69 29.37
CA LEU A 9 -3.34 10.98 29.32
C LEU A 9 -1.83 10.80 29.21
N THR A 10 -1.27 9.86 29.99
CA THR A 10 0.17 9.54 29.92
C THR A 10 0.56 9.03 28.54
N LEU A 11 -0.22 8.13 27.94
CA LEU A 11 0.04 7.63 26.59
C LEU A 11 -0.05 8.75 25.55
N ALA A 12 -1.05 9.63 25.66
CA ALA A 12 -1.21 10.76 24.77
C ALA A 12 -0.01 11.72 24.82
N GLU A 13 0.43 12.10 26.03
CA GLU A 13 1.49 13.08 26.24
C GLU A 13 2.90 12.51 26.01
N ARG A 14 3.14 11.25 26.37
CA ARG A 14 4.49 10.65 26.40
C ARG A 14 4.79 9.72 25.23
N CYS A 15 3.80 9.41 24.40
CA CYS A 15 3.98 8.55 23.22
C CYS A 15 3.33 9.19 21.99
N VAL A 16 1.99 9.36 22.00
CA VAL A 16 1.23 9.74 20.79
C VAL A 16 1.65 11.10 20.24
N SER A 17 1.84 12.10 21.10
CA SER A 17 2.25 13.46 20.72
C SER A 17 3.59 13.53 19.95
N GLY A 18 4.46 12.55 20.14
CA GLY A 18 5.79 12.48 19.53
C GLY A 18 5.91 11.47 18.39
N ILE A 19 4.82 10.82 17.97
CA ILE A 19 4.87 9.84 16.88
C ILE A 19 5.25 10.55 15.58
N THR A 20 6.34 10.10 14.95
CA THR A 20 6.76 10.53 13.61
C THR A 20 6.77 9.35 12.65
N ALA A 21 6.37 9.59 11.40
CA ALA A 21 6.41 8.56 10.36
C ALA A 21 7.84 8.35 9.84
N ASN A 22 8.28 7.09 9.76
CA ASN A 22 9.43 6.71 8.95
C ASN A 22 8.98 6.57 7.49
N THR A 23 8.97 7.69 6.77
CA THR A 23 8.39 7.78 5.43
C THR A 23 9.11 6.92 4.40
N GLU A 24 10.42 6.72 4.54
CA GLU A 24 11.22 5.87 3.65
C GLU A 24 10.86 4.38 3.83
N ALA A 25 10.86 3.89 5.07
CA ALA A 25 10.48 2.51 5.35
C ALA A 25 9.02 2.23 4.95
N LEU A 26 8.12 3.18 5.18
CA LEU A 26 6.72 3.06 4.78
C LEU A 26 6.57 3.00 3.25
N ARG A 27 7.29 3.86 2.51
CA ARG A 27 7.29 3.83 1.03
C ARG A 27 7.81 2.49 0.51
N ALA A 28 8.95 2.02 1.02
CA ALA A 28 9.51 0.73 0.63
C ALA A 28 8.57 -0.44 0.93
N SER A 29 7.85 -0.40 2.06
CA SER A 29 6.86 -1.43 2.42
C SER A 29 5.70 -1.46 1.41
N VAL A 30 5.17 -0.29 1.02
CA VAL A 30 4.09 -0.20 0.04
C VAL A 30 4.55 -0.68 -1.33
N GLU A 31 5.69 -0.18 -1.83
CA GLU A 31 6.22 -0.51 -3.17
C GLU A 31 6.53 -2.00 -3.35
N ASN A 32 6.89 -2.69 -2.27
CA ASN A 32 7.19 -4.13 -2.27
C ASN A 32 6.00 -4.99 -1.84
N SER A 33 4.85 -4.40 -1.51
CA SER A 33 3.69 -5.14 -1.05
C SER A 33 3.04 -5.95 -2.18
N ILE A 34 2.84 -7.24 -1.93
CA ILE A 34 2.06 -8.12 -2.82
C ILE A 34 0.59 -7.66 -2.89
N GLY A 35 0.09 -7.02 -1.82
CA GLY A 35 -1.28 -6.52 -1.75
C GLY A 35 -1.65 -5.51 -2.84
N LEU A 36 -0.67 -4.85 -3.46
CA LEU A 36 -0.88 -3.94 -4.59
C LEU A 36 -1.60 -4.60 -5.77
N VAL A 37 -1.49 -5.93 -5.90
CA VAL A 37 -2.13 -6.69 -6.97
C VAL A 37 -3.66 -6.58 -6.95
N THR A 38 -4.25 -6.36 -5.77
CA THR A 38 -5.71 -6.28 -5.59
C THR A 38 -6.31 -5.06 -6.27
N ALA A 39 -5.58 -3.94 -6.30
CA ALA A 39 -5.96 -2.73 -7.03
C ALA A 39 -6.02 -2.96 -8.55
N LEU A 40 -5.37 -4.00 -9.05
CA LEU A 40 -5.27 -4.31 -10.48
C LEU A 40 -6.34 -5.32 -10.92
N ASN A 41 -7.05 -5.96 -9.98
CA ASN A 41 -8.12 -6.92 -10.28
C ASN A 41 -9.16 -6.41 -11.29
N PRO A 42 -9.66 -5.15 -11.20
CA PRO A 42 -10.64 -4.64 -12.16
C PRO A 42 -10.12 -4.48 -13.59
N HIS A 43 -8.79 -4.39 -13.76
CA HIS A 43 -8.16 -4.09 -15.06
C HIS A 43 -7.65 -5.34 -15.77
N ILE A 44 -7.17 -6.32 -15.02
CA ILE A 44 -6.56 -7.54 -15.58
C ILE A 44 -7.29 -8.84 -15.19
N GLY A 45 -8.29 -8.75 -14.33
CA GLY A 45 -9.04 -9.89 -13.83
C GLY A 45 -8.35 -10.64 -12.68
N TYR A 46 -9.15 -11.32 -11.87
CA TYR A 46 -8.70 -11.99 -10.65
C TYR A 46 -7.67 -13.10 -10.89
N THR A 47 -7.86 -13.91 -11.93
CA THR A 47 -6.95 -15.04 -12.23
C THR A 47 -5.55 -14.54 -12.57
N ALA A 48 -5.44 -13.59 -13.50
CA ALA A 48 -4.15 -13.02 -13.90
C ALA A 48 -3.47 -12.30 -12.71
N ALA A 49 -4.24 -11.56 -11.91
CA ALA A 49 -3.74 -10.92 -10.70
C ALA A 49 -3.19 -11.94 -9.70
N THR A 50 -3.91 -13.05 -9.49
CA THR A 50 -3.50 -14.14 -8.59
C THR A 50 -2.20 -14.79 -9.06
N ASP A 51 -2.03 -15.02 -10.35
CA ASP A 51 -0.82 -15.64 -10.90
C ASP A 51 0.40 -14.72 -10.72
N ILE A 52 0.24 -13.42 -10.91
CA ILE A 52 1.30 -12.44 -10.63
C ILE A 52 1.64 -12.41 -9.15
N ALA A 53 0.65 -12.46 -8.26
CA ALA A 53 0.88 -12.48 -6.82
C ALA A 53 1.72 -13.70 -6.40
N LYS A 54 1.44 -14.88 -6.97
CA LYS A 54 2.22 -16.10 -6.72
C LYS A 54 3.65 -15.96 -7.23
N GLU A 55 3.85 -15.40 -8.42
CA GLU A 55 5.18 -15.19 -8.99
C GLU A 55 5.99 -14.14 -8.21
N ALA A 56 5.35 -13.06 -7.74
CA ALA A 56 5.97 -12.06 -6.86
C ALA A 56 6.46 -12.70 -5.56
N LEU A 57 5.63 -13.53 -4.95
CA LEU A 57 5.98 -14.26 -3.73
C LEU A 57 7.16 -15.23 -3.95
N ALA A 58 7.15 -15.99 -5.04
CA ALA A 58 8.19 -16.96 -5.35
C ALA A 58 9.53 -16.30 -5.73
N SER A 59 9.50 -15.14 -6.39
CA SER A 59 10.71 -14.42 -6.84
C SER A 59 11.26 -13.44 -5.81
N GLY A 60 10.52 -13.15 -4.73
CA GLY A 60 10.84 -12.06 -3.80
C GLY A 60 10.80 -10.67 -4.46
N GLY A 61 10.23 -10.56 -5.66
CA GLY A 61 10.17 -9.35 -6.45
C GLY A 61 8.86 -8.58 -6.23
N GLY A 62 8.93 -7.25 -6.31
CA GLY A 62 7.74 -6.39 -6.20
C GLY A 62 6.78 -6.57 -7.39
N VAL A 63 5.48 -6.51 -7.10
CA VAL A 63 4.38 -6.70 -8.07
C VAL A 63 4.50 -5.74 -9.25
N ALA A 64 4.78 -4.46 -9.00
CA ALA A 64 4.90 -3.46 -10.06
C ALA A 64 5.97 -3.81 -11.12
N LYS A 65 7.10 -4.38 -10.70
CA LYS A 65 8.17 -4.80 -11.61
C LYS A 65 7.74 -5.97 -12.50
N LEU A 66 6.97 -6.91 -11.94
CA LEU A 66 6.46 -8.06 -12.70
C LEU A 66 5.42 -7.66 -13.75
N PHE A 67 4.56 -6.70 -13.43
CA PHE A 67 3.59 -6.14 -14.38
C PHE A 67 4.28 -5.48 -15.58
N LEU A 68 5.29 -4.65 -15.30
CA LEU A 68 6.10 -4.01 -16.35
C LEU A 68 6.83 -5.06 -17.21
N LYS A 69 7.42 -6.08 -16.57
CA LYS A 69 8.15 -7.15 -17.28
C LYS A 69 7.26 -7.98 -18.20
N LYS A 70 6.01 -8.23 -17.81
CA LYS A 70 5.06 -9.04 -18.59
C LYS A 70 4.22 -8.22 -19.57
N GLY A 71 4.33 -6.89 -19.56
CA GLY A 71 3.59 -6.01 -20.47
C GLY A 71 2.07 -6.08 -20.30
N LEU A 72 1.58 -6.43 -19.11
CA LEU A 72 0.15 -6.58 -18.84
C LEU A 72 -0.59 -5.24 -18.81
N LEU A 73 0.13 -4.16 -18.47
CA LEU A 73 -0.39 -2.80 -18.45
C LEU A 73 0.70 -1.82 -18.91
N PRO A 74 0.33 -0.71 -19.56
CA PRO A 74 1.24 0.41 -19.78
C PRO A 74 1.80 0.94 -18.44
N ALA A 75 3.06 1.37 -18.44
CA ALA A 75 3.71 1.88 -17.24
C ALA A 75 2.97 3.07 -16.64
N GLU A 76 2.46 3.96 -17.48
CA GLU A 76 1.67 5.14 -17.09
C GLU A 76 0.38 4.75 -16.36
N THR A 77 -0.34 3.76 -16.88
CA THR A 77 -1.56 3.23 -16.24
C THR A 77 -1.24 2.58 -14.90
N LEU A 78 -0.17 1.79 -14.83
CA LEU A 78 0.26 1.14 -13.60
C LEU A 78 0.64 2.17 -12.52
N THR A 79 1.46 3.17 -12.88
CA THR A 79 1.83 4.25 -11.96
C THR A 79 0.61 5.04 -11.51
N GLY A 80 -0.35 5.30 -12.40
CA GLY A 80 -1.60 5.97 -12.07
C GLY A 80 -2.44 5.21 -11.06
N LEU A 81 -2.63 3.89 -11.26
CA LEU A 81 -3.45 3.03 -10.40
C LEU A 81 -2.81 2.76 -9.03
N LEU A 82 -1.48 2.68 -8.96
CA LEU A 82 -0.73 2.40 -7.74
C LEU A 82 -0.42 3.66 -6.92
N ARG A 83 -1.05 4.79 -7.24
CA ARG A 83 -0.91 6.02 -6.45
C ARG A 83 -1.41 5.82 -5.02
N PRO A 84 -0.66 6.25 -3.99
CA PRO A 84 -1.08 6.11 -2.59
C PRO A 84 -2.48 6.67 -2.31
N GLU A 85 -2.83 7.78 -2.96
CA GLU A 85 -4.13 8.43 -2.79
C GLU A 85 -5.31 7.55 -3.23
N ILE A 86 -5.11 6.75 -4.29
CA ILE A 86 -6.12 5.83 -4.81
C ILE A 86 -6.18 4.58 -3.91
N LEU A 87 -5.03 4.03 -3.56
CA LEU A 87 -4.93 2.83 -2.72
C LEU A 87 -5.52 3.04 -1.31
N ALA A 88 -5.30 4.23 -0.74
CA ALA A 88 -5.79 4.59 0.58
C ALA A 88 -7.19 5.24 0.55
N ASN A 89 -7.83 5.32 -0.62
CA ASN A 89 -9.11 6.02 -0.81
C ASN A 89 -9.12 7.43 -0.18
N SER A 90 -7.99 8.12 -0.31
CA SER A 90 -7.75 9.46 0.24
C SER A 90 -7.75 10.56 -0.83
N GLY A 91 -7.89 10.17 -2.11
CA GLY A 91 -8.23 11.09 -3.18
C GLY A 91 -9.69 11.54 -3.07
N GLN A 92 -9.92 12.80 -2.71
CA GLN A 92 -11.20 13.46 -2.97
C GLN A 92 -11.52 13.40 -4.47
N ALA A 93 -12.78 13.19 -4.82
CA ALA A 93 -13.29 13.54 -6.15
C ALA A 93 -12.99 15.03 -6.42
N PRO A 94 -12.64 15.43 -7.66
CA PRO A 94 -12.49 16.84 -7.97
C PRO A 94 -13.78 17.59 -7.62
N ALA A 95 -13.63 18.77 -7.02
CA ALA A 95 -14.71 19.71 -6.70
C ALA A 95 -15.54 20.08 -7.95
#